data_AF-R6GXY4-F1
#
_entry.id   AF-R6GXY4-F1
#
_cell.length_a   1.000
_cell.length_b   1.000
_cell.length_c   1.000
_cell.angle_alpha   90.00
_cell.angle_beta   90.00
_cell.angle_gamma   90.00
#
_symmetry.space_group_name_H-M   'P 1'
#
loop_
_entity.id
_entity.type
_entity.pdbx_description
1 polymer ?
#
loop_
_entity_poly.entity_id
_entity_poly.type
_entity_poly.pdbx_seq_one_letter_code
_entity_poly.pdbx_strand_id
1 'polypeptide(L)' 'MLYPPMSELLKHIPSRYLLVNVVARRARQIAIEAESSGVALEDKPVTLAIREVANGELTANLKDEYTK' A
#
# COMPACT_ATOMS: atom_id res chain seq x y z
N MET A 1 -1.95 15.87 -6.99
CA MET A 1 -2.73 15.46 -5.79
C MET A 1 -2.65 13.95 -5.65
N LEU A 2 -2.65 13.43 -4.42
CA LEU A 2 -2.75 11.98 -4.18
C LEU A 2 -4.15 11.52 -4.62
N TYR A 3 -4.23 10.58 -5.55
CA TYR A 3 -5.47 9.94 -5.95
C TYR A 3 -5.29 8.43 -5.87
N PRO A 4 -6.23 7.69 -5.27
CA PRO A 4 -7.46 8.15 -4.62
C PRO A 4 -7.25 8.95 -3.31
N PRO A 5 -8.28 9.67 -2.83
CA PRO A 5 -8.19 10.47 -1.62
C PRO A 5 -7.95 9.60 -0.37
N MET A 6 -7.27 10.18 0.62
CA MET A 6 -6.94 9.49 1.88
C MET A 6 -8.15 8.91 2.61
N SER A 7 -9.33 9.54 2.49
CA SER A 7 -10.57 9.04 3.07
C SER A 7 -11.00 7.68 2.53
N GLU A 8 -10.65 7.35 1.28
CA GLU A 8 -10.91 6.04 0.69
C GLU A 8 -9.91 5.01 1.18
N LEU A 9 -8.62 5.36 1.23
CA LEU A 9 -7.56 4.47 1.72
C LEU A 9 -7.78 4.07 3.19
N LEU A 10 -8.28 4.99 4.01
CA LEU A 10 -8.54 4.75 5.43
C LEU A 10 -9.72 3.79 5.68
N LYS A 11 -10.54 3.48 4.66
CA LYS A 11 -11.58 2.43 4.78
C LYS A 11 -10.97 1.02 4.89
N HIS A 12 -9.79 0.81 4.31
CA HIS A 12 -9.10 -0.47 4.29
C HIS A 12 -8.00 -0.58 5.36
N ILE A 13 -7.39 0.55 5.73
CA ILE A 13 -6.35 0.64 6.75
C ILE A 13 -6.66 1.82 7.69
N PRO A 14 -7.23 1.59 8.89
CA PRO A 14 -7.82 2.64 9.71
C PRO A 14 -6.81 3.59 10.37
N SER A 15 -5.50 3.36 10.20
CA SER A 15 -4.44 4.20 10.75
C SER A 15 -3.57 4.79 9.64
N ARG A 16 -3.41 6.12 9.63
CA ARG A 16 -2.56 6.82 8.65
C ARG A 16 -1.09 6.39 8.73
N TYR A 17 -0.58 6.17 9.95
CA TYR A 17 0.79 5.71 10.15
C TYR A 17 0.97 4.26 9.68
N LEU A 18 -0.03 3.41 9.93
CA LEU A 18 -0.01 2.03 9.43
C LEU A 18 -0.07 2.00 7.90
N LEU A 19 -0.94 2.81 7.29
CA LEU A 19 -1.07 2.95 5.85
C LEU A 19 0.28 3.32 5.20
N VAL A 20 1.00 4.30 5.75
CA VAL A 20 2.33 4.68 5.23
C VAL A 20 3.30 3.52 5.25
N ASN A 21 3.36 2.76 6.36
CA ASN A 21 4.25 1.61 6.47
C ASN A 21 3.88 0.48 5.49
N VAL A 22 2.59 0.19 5.34
CA VAL A 22 2.09 -0.84 4.42
C VAL A 22 2.39 -0.47 2.98
N VAL A 23 2.06 0.76 2.56
CA VAL A 23 2.33 1.26 1.20
C VAL A 23 3.83 1.27 0.92
N ALA A 24 4.66 1.74 1.85
CA ALA A 24 6.11 1.76 1.67
C ALA A 24 6.70 0.34 1.53
N ARG A 25 6.23 -0.61 2.33
CA ARG A 25 6.64 -2.01 2.22
C ARG A 25 6.22 -2.61 0.89
N ARG A 26 4.96 -2.42 0.48
CA ARG A 26 4.44 -2.97 -0.78
C ARG A 26 5.13 -2.37 -2.00
N ALA A 27 5.36 -1.06 -2.00
CA ALA A 27 6.08 -0.38 -3.08
C ALA A 27 7.49 -0.97 -3.29
N ARG A 28 8.21 -1.34 -2.22
CA ARG A 28 9.51 -2.02 -2.35
C ARG A 28 9.37 -3.42 -2.96
N GLN A 29 8.33 -4.17 -2.60
CA GLN A 29 8.08 -5.49 -3.19
C GLN A 29 7.84 -5.37 -4.70
N ILE A 30 6.97 -4.45 -5.11
CA ILE A 30 6.69 -4.18 -6.52
C ILE A 30 7.96 -3.78 -7.28
N ALA A 31 8.82 -2.95 -6.68
CA ALA A 31 10.09 -2.56 -7.29
C ALA A 31 11.04 -3.76 -7.48
N ILE A 32 11.17 -4.62 -6.47
CA ILE A 32 12.02 -5.83 -6.53
C ILE A 32 11.46 -6.84 -7.54
N GLU A 33 10.15 -7.04 -7.57
CA GLU A 33 9.46 -7.90 -8.54
C GLU A 33 9.68 -7.42 -9.98
N ALA A 34 9.60 -6.11 -10.22
CA ALA A 34 9.89 -5.50 -11.52
C ALA A 34 11.36 -5.65 -11.93
N GLU A 35 12.29 -5.39 -11.01
CA GLU A 35 13.73 -5.55 -11.24
C GLU A 35 14.10 -7.01 -11.55
N SER A 36 13.59 -7.95 -10.75
CA SER A 36 13.86 -9.39 -10.93
C SER A 36 13.24 -9.97 -12.19
N SER A 37 12.09 -9.47 -12.64
CA SER A 37 11.45 -9.87 -13.89
C SER A 37 12.02 -9.15 -15.13
N GLY A 38 12.86 -8.12 -14.94
CA GLY A 38 13.38 -7.28 -16.01
C GLY A 38 12.31 -6.43 -16.70
N VAL A 39 11.14 -6.25 -16.08
CA VAL A 39 10.01 -5.51 -16.64
C VAL A 39 10.04 -4.08 -16.11
N ALA A 40 9.98 -3.11 -17.02
CA ALA A 40 9.83 -1.70 -16.64
C ALA A 40 8.39 -1.43 -16.18
N LEU A 41 8.24 -0.81 -15.00
CA LEU A 41 6.94 -0.37 -14.49
C LEU A 41 6.50 0.91 -15.21
N GLU A 42 5.26 0.95 -15.68
CA GLU A 42 4.66 2.16 -16.27
C GLU A 42 4.43 3.25 -15.21
N ASP A 43 3.99 2.83 -14.02
CA ASP A 43 3.70 3.70 -12.89
C ASP A 43 4.71 3.49 -11.76
N LYS A 44 4.92 4.54 -10.96
CA LYS A 44 5.78 4.46 -9.78
C LYS A 44 5.26 3.36 -8.83
N PRO A 45 6.14 2.54 -8.22
CA PRO A 45 5.73 1.46 -7.31
C PRO A 45 4.80 1.94 -6.17
N VAL A 46 5.00 3.17 -5.68
CA VAL A 46 4.16 3.78 -4.65
C VAL A 46 2.74 4.05 -5.16
N THR A 47 2.59 4.48 -6.42
CA THR A 47 1.27 4.68 -7.05
C THR A 47 0.53 3.36 -7.18
N LEU A 48 1.22 2.30 -7.60
CA LEU A 48 0.65 0.96 -7.72
C LEU A 48 0.20 0.43 -6.35
N ALA A 49 1.04 0.51 -5.32
CA ALA A 49 0.69 0.11 -3.97
C ALA A 49 -0.52 0.88 -3.39
N ILE A 50 -0.64 2.17 -3.68
CA ILE A 50 -1.81 2.97 -3.26
C ILE A 50 -3.09 2.47 -3.94
N ARG A 51 -3.03 2.11 -5.23
CA ARG A 51 -4.19 1.57 -5.97
C ARG A 51 -4.62 0.20 -5.43
N GLU A 52 -3.67 -0.69 -5.11
CA GLU A 52 -3.97 -1.99 -4.50
C GLU A 52 -4.70 -1.84 -3.16
N VAL A 53 -4.28 -0.88 -2.31
CA VAL A 53 -5.00 -0.56 -1.07
C VAL A 53 -6.40 -0.04 -1.36
N ALA A 54 -6.55 0.84 -2.35
CA ALA A 54 -7.85 1.42 -2.72
C ALA A 54 -8.82 0.39 -3.32
N ASN A 55 -8.30 -0.62 -4.02
CA ASN A 55 -9.08 -1.75 -4.53
C ASN A 55 -9.47 -2.74 -3.42
N GLY A 56 -8.92 -2.60 -2.21
CA GLY A 56 -9.11 -3.55 -1.11
C GLY A 56 -8.29 -4.84 -1.24
N GLU A 57 -7.33 -4.90 -2.17
CA GLU A 57 -6.41 -6.04 -2.32
C GLU A 57 -5.41 -6.13 -1.15
N LEU A 58 -5.15 -5.00 -0.50
CA LEU A 58 -4.31 -4.88 0.69
C LEU A 58 -5.10 -4.32 1.87
N THR A 59 -5.17 -5.10 2.94
CA THR A 59 -5.74 -4.69 4.23
C THR A 59 -4.74 -4.90 5.34
N ALA A 60 -4.74 -4.03 6.35
CA ALA A 60 -3.86 -4.17 7.51
C ALA A 60 -4.58 -3.70 8.77
N ASN A 61 -4.62 -4.58 9.77
CA ASN A 61 -5.16 -4.31 11.10
C ASN A 61 -4.08 -4.57 12.15
N LEU A 62 -4.14 -3.85 13.27
CA LEU A 62 -3.36 -4.21 14.45
C LEU A 62 -3.85 -5.57 14.96
N LYS A 63 -2.93 -6.42 15.40
CA LYS A 63 -3.30 -7.65 16.09
C LYS A 63 -3.92 -7.30 17.45
N ASP A 64 -4.93 -8.06 17.85
CA ASP A 64 -5.66 -7.84 19.12
C ASP A 64 -4.74 -7.89 20.35
N GLU A 65 -3.64 -8.64 20.27
CA GLU A 65 -2.61 -8.75 21.31
C GLU A 65 -1.98 -7.39 21.67
N TYR A 66 -1.90 -6.44 20.74
CA TYR A 66 -1.30 -5.11 20.96
C TYR A 66 -2.32 -4.04 21.39
N THR A 67 -3.60 -4.40 21.49
CA THR A 67 -4.70 -3.47 21.78
C THR A 67 -5.32 -3.70 23.17
N LYS A 68 -4.77 -4.66 23.93
CA LYS A 68 -5.18 -5.01 25.30
C LYS A 68 -4.26 -4.42 26.35
#